data_AF-A0A1B2I484-F1
#
_entry.id   AF-A0A1B2I484-F1
#
_cell.length_a   1.000
_cell.length_b   1.000
_cell.length_c   1.000
_cell.angle_alpha   90.00
_cell.angle_beta   90.00
_cell.angle_gamma   90.00
#
_symmetry.space_group_name_H-M   'P 1'
#
loop_
_entity.id
_entity.type
_entity.pdbx_description
1 polymer ?
#
loop_
_entity_poly.entity_id
_entity_poly.type
_entity_poly.pdbx_seq_one_letter_code
_entity_poly.pdbx_strand_id
1 'polypeptide(L)'
;MRFNKSAICLMLLFCAAVLALPRCSEAAEKKLFEIRIPMEKGASVSVTTADGTTREVGTVTALPTKTRWPSYTASAWSTPGTVCASAVNAIHMLVSVEKDKGRTMSVIPQETIAPAAGPGASVVISSKAGESLFGAWAPPVGSAVFVRRPDGSEAPLSAGNLPKAKDMLIIIANEDDALPYMVNIENRPGGRVIAWSRGGYELLGRVIRPLGGTGRFEGTLFQRTGAIRANHSGVIDVSTTPRGKTGGFQIIPWDHALKSKEMQNVWNMTQWLVIGPADGKSMMGGTPPLFKKGLVSGPATGEKLWDSWSTYGRKSLVLARYDNGKWQRLKEVDGRSDNGLKGITELRIYYPFTKEIQK
;
A
#
# COMPACT_ATOMS: atom_id res chain seq x y z
N MET A 1 56.23 38.22 16.83
CA MET A 1 55.97 36.85 17.33
C MET A 1 55.93 35.89 16.15
N ARG A 2 56.84 34.91 16.14
CA ARG A 2 56.95 33.86 15.12
C ARG A 2 55.86 32.81 15.37
N PHE A 3 55.00 32.54 14.39
CA PHE A 3 54.07 31.42 14.46
C PHE A 3 54.82 30.10 14.16
N ASN A 4 54.74 29.18 15.11
CA ASN A 4 55.46 27.91 15.12
C ASN A 4 54.76 26.92 14.17
N LYS A 5 55.46 26.41 13.16
CA LYS A 5 54.91 25.58 12.06
C LYS A 5 54.58 24.12 12.44
N SER A 6 54.71 23.74 13.70
CA SER A 6 54.61 22.32 14.11
C SER A 6 53.23 21.88 14.62
N ALA A 7 52.24 22.78 14.71
CA ALA A 7 50.90 22.45 15.22
C ALA A 7 49.88 22.09 14.13
N ILE A 8 50.20 22.32 12.84
CA ILE A 8 49.22 22.18 11.74
C ILE A 8 49.18 20.75 11.19
N CYS A 9 50.21 19.93 11.42
CA CYS A 9 50.28 18.59 10.83
C CYS A 9 49.49 17.52 11.63
N LEU A 10 49.23 17.72 12.91
CA LEU A 10 48.52 16.73 13.75
C LEU A 10 46.99 16.87 13.71
N MET A 11 46.46 18.02 13.29
CA MET A 11 45.02 18.27 13.19
C MET A 11 44.40 17.83 11.86
N LEU A 12 45.23 17.58 10.84
CA LEU A 12 44.77 17.13 9.51
C LEU A 12 44.71 15.60 9.37
N LEU A 13 45.40 14.85 10.23
CA LEU A 13 45.38 13.37 10.21
C LEU A 13 44.22 12.77 11.03
N PHE A 14 43.61 13.53 11.95
CA PHE A 14 42.46 13.05 12.73
C PHE A 14 41.10 13.36 12.06
N CYS A 15 41.05 14.30 11.12
CA CYS A 15 39.83 14.59 10.35
C CYS A 15 39.61 13.64 9.16
N ALA A 16 40.61 12.87 8.74
CA ALA A 16 40.49 11.94 7.61
C ALA A 16 39.94 10.55 8.01
N ALA A 17 39.84 10.24 9.31
CA ALA A 17 39.40 8.92 9.80
C ALA A 17 37.92 8.86 10.23
N VAL A 18 37.16 9.96 10.15
CA VAL A 18 35.74 10.02 10.61
C VAL A 18 34.72 10.01 9.46
N LEU A 19 35.17 9.92 8.19
CA LEU A 19 34.27 9.90 7.03
C LEU A 19 34.04 8.53 6.39
N ALA A 20 34.58 7.46 6.97
CA ALA A 20 34.20 6.09 6.61
C ALA A 20 33.04 5.61 7.50
N LEU A 21 31.95 6.38 7.54
CA LEU A 21 30.66 5.78 7.91
C LEU A 21 30.37 4.74 6.83
N PRO A 22 30.02 3.48 7.19
CA PRO A 22 29.51 2.57 6.20
C PRO A 22 28.30 3.27 5.58
N ARG A 23 28.36 3.53 4.26
CA ARG A 23 27.13 3.74 3.50
C ARG A 23 26.23 2.58 3.92
N CYS A 24 25.16 2.89 4.62
CA CYS A 24 24.07 1.94 4.81
C CYS A 24 23.72 1.55 3.37
N SER A 25 24.16 0.36 2.95
CA SER A 25 23.82 -0.17 1.64
C SER A 25 22.32 -0.14 1.63
N GLU A 26 21.73 0.71 0.79
CA GLU A 26 20.31 0.65 0.51
C GLU A 26 20.08 -0.80 0.09
N ALA A 27 19.39 -1.57 0.94
CA ALA A 27 19.18 -2.98 0.68
C ALA A 27 18.50 -3.06 -0.69
N ALA A 28 19.14 -3.71 -1.65
CA ALA A 28 18.65 -3.73 -3.02
C ALA A 28 17.24 -4.32 -3.02
N GLU A 29 16.23 -3.51 -3.36
CA GLU A 29 14.85 -3.96 -3.48
C GLU A 29 14.79 -5.16 -4.43
N LYS A 30 14.40 -6.31 -3.91
CA LYS A 30 14.36 -7.54 -4.69
C LYS A 30 13.08 -7.57 -5.51
N LYS A 31 13.19 -7.57 -6.84
CA LYS A 31 12.02 -7.76 -7.72
C LYS A 31 11.29 -9.05 -7.38
N LEU A 32 10.01 -8.94 -7.03
CA LEU A 32 9.11 -10.10 -6.84
C LEU A 32 8.53 -10.52 -8.17
N PHE A 33 7.91 -9.57 -8.86
CA PHE A 33 7.30 -9.78 -10.16
C PHE A 33 7.09 -8.46 -10.90
N GLU A 34 6.88 -8.60 -12.20
CA GLU A 34 6.61 -7.51 -13.14
C GLU A 34 5.26 -7.75 -13.79
N ILE A 35 4.34 -6.79 -13.67
CA ILE A 35 3.05 -6.80 -14.34
C ILE A 35 3.20 -6.05 -15.67
N ARG A 36 2.75 -6.66 -16.77
CA ARG A 36 2.77 -6.09 -18.13
C ARG A 36 1.35 -5.95 -18.65
N ILE A 37 0.94 -4.72 -18.90
CA ILE A 37 -0.39 -4.36 -19.41
C ILE A 37 -0.20 -3.71 -20.79
N PRO A 38 -0.48 -4.42 -21.90
CA PRO A 38 -0.43 -3.83 -23.23
C PRO A 38 -1.51 -2.76 -23.41
N MET A 39 -1.21 -1.65 -24.06
CA MET A 39 -2.19 -0.60 -24.35
C MET A 39 -2.95 -0.92 -25.64
N GLU A 40 -3.59 -2.08 -25.63
CA GLU A 40 -4.30 -2.65 -26.77
C GLU A 40 -5.48 -3.48 -26.27
N LYS A 41 -6.68 -3.20 -26.79
CA LYS A 41 -7.89 -3.93 -26.42
C LYS A 41 -7.81 -5.38 -26.94
N GLY A 42 -8.16 -6.34 -26.10
CA GLY A 42 -8.08 -7.77 -26.38
C GLY A 42 -6.72 -8.40 -26.04
N ALA A 43 -5.69 -7.59 -25.79
CA ALA A 43 -4.37 -8.10 -25.47
C ALA A 43 -4.30 -8.70 -24.05
N SER A 44 -3.47 -9.73 -23.90
CA SER A 44 -3.24 -10.43 -22.64
C SER A 44 -2.39 -9.58 -21.68
N VAL A 45 -2.86 -9.48 -20.44
CA VAL A 45 -2.11 -8.94 -19.31
C VAL A 45 -1.36 -10.07 -18.65
N SER A 46 -0.05 -9.90 -18.44
CA SER A 46 0.79 -10.93 -17.87
C SER A 46 1.55 -10.47 -16.64
N VAL A 47 1.92 -11.43 -15.81
CA VAL A 47 2.87 -11.24 -14.71
C VAL A 47 4.06 -12.15 -14.94
N THR A 48 5.26 -11.60 -14.81
CA THR A 48 6.53 -12.35 -14.87
C THR A 48 7.20 -12.32 -13.50
N THR A 49 7.39 -13.48 -12.89
CA THR A 49 8.06 -13.62 -11.59
C THR A 49 9.58 -13.50 -11.71
N ALA A 50 10.27 -13.37 -10.59
CA ALA A 50 11.73 -13.21 -10.53
C ALA A 50 12.52 -14.35 -11.20
N ASP A 51 11.95 -15.55 -11.26
CA ASP A 51 12.51 -16.73 -11.94
C ASP A 51 12.27 -16.74 -13.46
N GLY A 52 11.58 -15.72 -14.01
CA GLY A 52 11.23 -15.62 -15.42
C GLY A 52 9.92 -16.31 -15.81
N THR A 53 9.23 -16.96 -14.89
CA THR A 53 7.94 -17.61 -15.19
C THR A 53 6.88 -16.54 -15.50
N THR A 54 6.22 -16.66 -16.65
CA THR A 54 5.13 -15.76 -17.06
C THR A 54 3.77 -16.43 -16.90
N ARG A 55 2.79 -15.67 -16.39
CA ARG A 55 1.39 -16.10 -16.25
C ARG A 55 0.46 -15.03 -16.79
N GLU A 56 -0.57 -15.44 -17.49
CA GLU A 56 -1.69 -14.57 -17.84
C GLU A 56 -2.54 -14.28 -16.61
N VAL A 57 -2.91 -13.02 -16.41
CA VAL A 57 -3.68 -12.54 -15.25
C VAL A 57 -4.94 -11.77 -15.64
N GLY A 58 -5.24 -11.71 -16.94
CA GLY A 58 -6.44 -11.10 -17.50
C GLY A 58 -6.19 -10.60 -18.93
N THR A 59 -7.17 -9.88 -19.47
CA THR A 59 -7.10 -9.26 -20.80
C THR A 59 -7.62 -7.83 -20.73
N VAL A 60 -7.10 -6.95 -21.57
CA VAL A 60 -7.50 -5.54 -21.61
C VAL A 60 -8.83 -5.39 -22.34
N THR A 61 -9.86 -4.89 -21.66
CA THR A 61 -11.21 -4.74 -22.22
C THR A 61 -11.53 -3.30 -22.62
N ALA A 62 -10.87 -2.32 -22.00
CA ALA A 62 -10.94 -0.91 -22.41
C ALA A 62 -9.66 -0.15 -22.02
N LEU A 63 -9.38 0.93 -22.76
CA LEU A 63 -8.23 1.82 -22.54
C LEU A 63 -8.71 3.17 -21.97
N PRO A 64 -7.86 3.86 -21.18
CA PRO A 64 -8.17 5.18 -20.68
C PRO A 64 -8.20 6.20 -21.83
N THR A 65 -9.15 7.13 -21.78
CA THR A 65 -9.24 8.27 -22.70
C THR A 65 -8.73 9.57 -22.06
N LYS A 66 -8.51 9.56 -20.74
CA LYS A 66 -7.98 10.70 -19.97
C LYS A 66 -7.29 10.23 -18.70
N THR A 67 -6.75 11.18 -17.94
CA THR A 67 -6.35 10.98 -16.54
C THR A 67 -7.37 11.66 -15.62
N ARG A 68 -7.40 11.25 -14.35
CA ARG A 68 -8.24 11.89 -13.33
C ARG A 68 -7.48 13.00 -12.64
N TRP A 69 -7.99 14.22 -12.73
CA TRP A 69 -7.53 15.36 -11.95
C TRP A 69 -8.73 16.26 -11.56
N PRO A 70 -8.83 16.71 -10.29
CA PRO A 70 -8.06 16.24 -9.14
C PRO A 70 -8.47 14.80 -8.76
N SER A 71 -7.51 14.02 -8.28
CA SER A 71 -7.76 12.73 -7.62
C SER A 71 -8.02 12.91 -6.11
N TYR A 72 -8.16 11.81 -5.36
CA TYR A 72 -8.38 11.84 -3.91
C TYR A 72 -7.19 12.49 -3.19
N THR A 73 -7.41 13.15 -2.04
CA THR A 73 -6.42 14.06 -1.43
C THR A 73 -5.10 13.35 -1.13
N ALA A 74 -5.17 12.14 -0.56
CA ALA A 74 -3.98 11.38 -0.17
C ALA A 74 -3.11 10.94 -1.35
N SER A 75 -3.62 10.94 -2.59
CA SER A 75 -2.82 10.56 -3.76
C SER A 75 -1.60 11.47 -3.96
N ALA A 76 -1.69 12.74 -3.55
CA ALA A 76 -0.60 13.71 -3.65
C ALA A 76 0.59 13.40 -2.73
N TRP A 77 0.45 12.46 -1.79
CA TRP A 77 1.49 12.07 -0.84
C TRP A 77 2.35 10.90 -1.33
N SER A 78 1.99 10.34 -2.49
CA SER A 78 2.79 9.34 -3.19
C SER A 78 3.83 9.99 -4.10
N THR A 79 4.74 9.17 -4.62
CA THR A 79 5.75 9.59 -5.60
C THR A 79 5.19 9.44 -7.03
N PRO A 80 5.25 10.47 -7.90
CA PRO A 80 4.86 10.31 -9.30
C PRO A 80 5.61 9.17 -9.99
N GLY A 81 4.96 8.48 -10.92
CA GLY A 81 5.52 7.27 -11.55
C GLY A 81 5.44 6.03 -10.66
N THR A 82 4.62 6.04 -9.61
CA THR A 82 4.41 4.87 -8.73
C THR A 82 2.94 4.58 -8.48
N VAL A 83 2.65 3.37 -8.01
CA VAL A 83 1.33 2.98 -7.49
C VAL A 83 1.03 3.76 -6.20
N CYS A 84 -0.01 4.59 -6.19
CA CYS A 84 -0.43 5.35 -5.02
C CYS A 84 -1.55 4.70 -4.21
N ALA A 85 -2.26 3.74 -4.80
CA ALA A 85 -3.21 2.88 -4.10
C ALA A 85 -3.26 1.49 -4.74
N SER A 86 -3.39 0.47 -3.90
CA SER A 86 -3.61 -0.90 -4.29
C SER A 86 -4.83 -1.44 -3.55
N ALA A 87 -5.88 -1.78 -4.28
CA ALA A 87 -7.14 -2.23 -3.72
C ALA A 87 -7.75 -3.36 -4.56
N VAL A 88 -8.65 -4.12 -3.93
CA VAL A 88 -9.41 -5.20 -4.59
C VAL A 88 -10.24 -4.73 -5.78
N ASN A 89 -10.55 -3.43 -5.87
CA ASN A 89 -11.42 -2.86 -6.87
C ASN A 89 -10.69 -1.88 -7.82
N ALA A 90 -9.43 -1.52 -7.55
CA ALA A 90 -8.63 -0.62 -8.39
C ALA A 90 -7.15 -0.60 -7.97
N ILE A 91 -6.27 -0.39 -8.94
CA ILE A 91 -4.88 0.04 -8.73
C ILE A 91 -4.77 1.47 -9.25
N HIS A 92 -4.42 2.43 -8.40
CA HIS A 92 -4.22 3.82 -8.80
C HIS A 92 -2.73 4.12 -8.92
N MET A 93 -2.34 4.77 -10.01
CA MET A 93 -0.96 5.16 -10.31
C MET A 93 -0.90 6.69 -10.38
N LEU A 94 0.08 7.27 -9.70
CA LEU A 94 0.25 8.72 -9.67
C LEU A 94 1.03 9.18 -10.89
N VAL A 95 0.42 10.06 -11.68
CA VAL A 95 1.00 10.64 -12.91
C VAL A 95 1.78 11.91 -12.59
N SER A 96 1.21 12.78 -11.77
CA SER A 96 1.80 14.07 -11.37
C SER A 96 1.11 14.58 -10.10
N VAL A 97 1.74 15.56 -9.45
CA VAL A 97 1.10 16.40 -8.41
C VAL A 97 1.04 17.82 -8.94
N GLU A 98 -0.16 18.38 -8.98
CA GLU A 98 -0.44 19.71 -9.52
C GLU A 98 -1.32 20.47 -8.53
N LYS A 99 -0.85 21.63 -8.06
CA LYS A 99 -1.57 22.45 -7.06
C LYS A 99 -1.96 21.63 -5.82
N ASP A 100 -1.01 20.87 -5.29
CA ASP A 100 -1.17 19.96 -4.13
C ASP A 100 -2.24 18.86 -4.31
N LYS A 101 -2.65 18.59 -5.55
CA LYS A 101 -3.59 17.52 -5.90
C LYS A 101 -2.95 16.52 -6.84
N GLY A 102 -3.13 15.24 -6.54
CA GLY A 102 -2.65 14.18 -7.42
C GLY A 102 -3.47 14.10 -8.72
N ARG A 103 -2.79 13.81 -9.82
CA ARG A 103 -3.38 13.33 -11.07
C ARG A 103 -3.13 11.83 -11.17
N THR A 104 -4.17 11.04 -11.38
CA THR A 104 -4.04 9.57 -11.40
C THR A 104 -4.52 8.96 -12.70
N MET A 105 -3.90 7.83 -13.06
CA MET A 105 -4.41 6.85 -14.00
C MET A 105 -4.64 5.55 -13.26
N SER A 106 -5.67 4.78 -13.61
CA SER A 106 -6.00 3.57 -12.86
C SER A 106 -6.02 2.32 -13.72
N VAL A 107 -5.94 1.17 -13.07
CA VAL A 107 -6.32 -0.13 -13.63
C VAL A 107 -7.49 -0.63 -12.79
N ILE A 108 -8.57 -1.05 -13.44
CA ILE A 108 -9.79 -1.51 -12.74
C ILE A 108 -10.29 -2.85 -13.29
N PRO A 109 -10.95 -3.67 -12.46
CA PRO A 109 -11.70 -4.83 -12.93
C PRO A 109 -12.85 -4.40 -13.85
N GLN A 110 -13.24 -5.28 -14.77
CA GLN A 110 -14.39 -5.05 -15.66
C GLN A 110 -15.70 -4.89 -14.88
N GLU A 111 -15.89 -5.69 -13.83
CA GLU A 111 -17.05 -5.64 -12.95
C GLU A 111 -16.58 -5.17 -11.56
N THR A 112 -16.83 -3.89 -11.24
CA THR A 112 -16.31 -3.27 -10.03
C THR A 112 -17.09 -2.04 -9.62
N ILE A 113 -16.84 -1.58 -8.39
CA ILE A 113 -17.25 -0.27 -7.88
C ILE A 113 -15.97 0.51 -7.55
N ALA A 114 -15.59 1.47 -8.39
CA ALA A 114 -14.32 2.21 -8.26
C ALA A 114 -14.50 3.72 -8.47
N PRO A 115 -15.27 4.42 -7.60
CA PRO A 115 -15.60 5.83 -7.79
C PRO A 115 -14.36 6.73 -7.81
N ALA A 116 -13.26 6.34 -7.14
CA ALA A 116 -11.98 7.06 -7.13
C ALA A 116 -11.19 6.97 -8.44
N ALA A 117 -11.50 6.01 -9.32
CA ALA A 117 -10.82 5.88 -10.61
C ALA A 117 -11.27 6.97 -11.60
N GLY A 118 -12.56 7.31 -11.59
CA GLY A 118 -13.16 8.34 -12.45
C GLY A 118 -13.48 7.81 -13.86
N PRO A 119 -14.60 8.24 -14.47
CA PRO A 119 -14.99 7.75 -15.80
C PRO A 119 -13.92 8.01 -16.86
N GLY A 120 -13.57 7.00 -17.65
CA GLY A 120 -12.60 7.10 -18.76
C GLY A 120 -11.13 7.26 -18.34
N ALA A 121 -10.81 7.20 -17.05
CA ALA A 121 -9.43 7.36 -16.55
C ALA A 121 -8.73 6.06 -16.15
N SER A 122 -9.21 4.93 -16.68
CA SER A 122 -8.71 3.60 -16.32
C SER A 122 -8.50 2.70 -17.52
N VAL A 123 -7.47 1.87 -17.44
CA VAL A 123 -7.41 0.61 -18.19
C VAL A 123 -8.36 -0.36 -17.49
N VAL A 124 -9.22 -1.04 -18.24
CA VAL A 124 -10.17 -2.02 -17.71
C VAL A 124 -9.67 -3.42 -18.05
N ILE A 125 -9.57 -4.29 -17.06
CA ILE A 125 -9.06 -5.68 -17.20
C ILE A 125 -10.18 -6.67 -16.89
N SER A 126 -10.21 -7.79 -17.62
CA SER A 126 -11.23 -8.85 -17.46
C SER A 126 -11.17 -9.60 -16.12
N SER A 127 -10.10 -9.46 -15.35
CA SER A 127 -9.99 -10.08 -14.03
C SER A 127 -11.01 -9.51 -13.05
N LYS A 128 -11.48 -10.36 -12.13
CA LYS A 128 -12.49 -10.01 -11.14
C LYS A 128 -11.91 -9.19 -10.01
N ALA A 129 -12.75 -8.35 -9.40
CA ALA A 129 -12.38 -7.63 -8.20
C ALA A 129 -11.96 -8.58 -7.05
N GLY A 130 -10.83 -8.27 -6.42
CA GLY A 130 -10.21 -9.03 -5.33
C GLY A 130 -9.53 -10.33 -5.74
N GLU A 131 -9.43 -10.62 -7.04
CA GLU A 131 -8.76 -11.80 -7.60
C GLU A 131 -7.64 -11.37 -8.55
N SER A 132 -6.72 -12.28 -8.84
CA SER A 132 -5.66 -12.12 -9.83
C SER A 132 -4.87 -10.81 -9.61
N LEU A 133 -4.86 -9.91 -10.60
CA LEU A 133 -4.20 -8.61 -10.54
C LEU A 133 -4.66 -7.73 -9.36
N PHE A 134 -5.90 -7.88 -8.91
CA PHE A 134 -6.48 -7.10 -7.82
C PHE A 134 -6.44 -7.83 -6.46
N GLY A 135 -5.85 -9.03 -6.42
CA GLY A 135 -5.69 -9.85 -5.23
C GLY A 135 -4.27 -10.40 -5.13
N ALA A 136 -4.07 -11.61 -5.64
CA ALA A 136 -2.81 -12.35 -5.53
C ALA A 136 -1.59 -11.57 -6.07
N TRP A 137 -1.76 -10.93 -7.21
CA TRP A 137 -0.72 -10.17 -7.93
C TRP A 137 -0.81 -8.67 -7.71
N ALA A 138 -1.57 -8.21 -6.72
CA ALA A 138 -1.68 -6.79 -6.39
C ALA A 138 -0.30 -6.21 -6.07
N PRO A 139 0.13 -5.13 -6.76
CA PRO A 139 1.39 -4.46 -6.47
C PRO A 139 1.25 -3.65 -5.17
N PRO A 140 2.24 -3.64 -4.26
CA PRO A 140 2.24 -2.75 -3.11
C PRO A 140 2.24 -1.27 -3.51
N VAL A 141 1.75 -0.39 -2.63
CA VAL A 141 1.88 1.07 -2.79
C VAL A 141 3.36 1.45 -2.84
N GLY A 142 3.73 2.31 -3.79
CA GLY A 142 5.12 2.68 -4.08
C GLY A 142 5.79 1.84 -5.17
N SER A 143 5.14 0.78 -5.69
CA SER A 143 5.65 0.03 -6.84
C SER A 143 5.88 0.95 -8.04
N ALA A 144 7.03 0.84 -8.69
CA ALA A 144 7.41 1.70 -9.82
C ALA A 144 6.58 1.37 -11.07
N VAL A 145 6.24 2.40 -11.84
CA VAL A 145 5.41 2.30 -13.04
C VAL A 145 6.11 2.95 -14.23
N PHE A 146 6.26 2.19 -15.30
CA PHE A 146 6.93 2.61 -16.53
C PHE A 146 6.01 2.47 -17.74
N VAL A 147 6.29 3.27 -18.76
CA VAL A 147 5.72 3.11 -20.10
C VAL A 147 6.84 2.70 -21.03
N ARG A 148 6.71 1.51 -21.61
CA ARG A 148 7.60 0.98 -22.63
C ARG A 148 6.98 1.19 -24.01
N ARG A 149 7.75 1.76 -24.92
CA ARG A 149 7.37 2.03 -26.31
C ARG A 149 7.61 0.81 -27.20
N PRO A 150 7.03 0.76 -28.41
CA PRO A 150 7.30 -0.32 -29.37
C PRO A 150 8.77 -0.46 -29.79
N ASP A 151 9.54 0.63 -29.74
CA ASP A 151 10.99 0.63 -30.02
C ASP A 151 11.84 0.08 -28.85
N GLY A 152 11.21 -0.31 -27.75
CA GLY A 152 11.85 -0.84 -26.55
C GLY A 152 12.29 0.23 -25.54
N SER A 153 12.20 1.52 -25.87
CA SER A 153 12.51 2.59 -24.91
C SER A 153 11.52 2.57 -23.75
N GLU A 154 12.03 2.84 -22.54
CA GLU A 154 11.26 2.79 -21.30
C GLU A 154 11.52 4.04 -20.46
N ALA A 155 10.45 4.65 -19.96
CA ALA A 155 10.54 5.80 -19.06
C ALA A 155 9.41 5.76 -18.02
N PRO A 156 9.58 6.38 -16.83
CA PRO A 156 8.56 6.41 -15.80
C PRO A 156 7.24 7.01 -16.30
N LEU A 157 6.13 6.52 -15.76
CA LEU A 157 4.81 7.13 -15.98
C LEU A 157 4.83 8.57 -15.46
N SER A 158 4.49 9.53 -16.32
CA SER A 158 4.43 10.95 -15.96
C SER A 158 3.43 11.68 -16.86
N ALA A 159 3.14 12.95 -16.55
CA ALA A 159 2.27 13.78 -17.39
C ALA A 159 2.81 13.93 -18.83
N GLY A 160 4.13 13.96 -19.00
CA GLY A 160 4.80 14.02 -20.32
C GLY A 160 4.99 12.65 -20.98
N ASN A 161 4.77 11.55 -20.25
CA ASN A 161 4.98 10.19 -20.72
C ASN A 161 3.76 9.30 -20.41
N LEU A 162 2.57 9.75 -20.85
CA LEU A 162 1.37 8.92 -20.76
C LEU A 162 1.42 7.77 -21.79
N PRO A 163 0.91 6.59 -21.43
CA PRO A 163 0.81 5.48 -22.37
C PRO A 163 -0.16 5.81 -23.51
N LYS A 164 0.21 5.39 -24.71
CA LYS A 164 -0.57 5.49 -25.95
C LYS A 164 -0.85 4.08 -26.47
N ALA A 165 -1.72 3.97 -27.48
CA ALA A 165 -1.99 2.71 -28.14
C ALA A 165 -0.68 2.03 -28.59
N LYS A 166 -0.59 0.70 -28.39
CA LYS A 166 0.59 -0.16 -28.64
C LYS A 166 1.77 0.02 -27.68
N ASP A 167 1.75 1.00 -26.77
CA ASP A 167 2.71 1.00 -25.66
C ASP A 167 2.42 -0.15 -24.69
N MET A 168 3.33 -0.38 -23.75
CA MET A 168 3.15 -1.31 -22.64
C MET A 168 3.31 -0.56 -21.32
N LEU A 169 2.32 -0.66 -20.45
CA LEU A 169 2.42 -0.19 -19.08
C LEU A 169 3.01 -1.31 -18.20
N ILE A 170 4.07 -0.99 -17.47
CA ILE A 170 4.83 -1.95 -16.68
C ILE A 170 4.79 -1.53 -15.22
N ILE A 171 4.42 -2.44 -14.32
CA ILE A 171 4.45 -2.21 -12.88
C ILE A 171 5.42 -3.20 -12.25
N ILE A 172 6.42 -2.69 -11.54
CA ILE A 172 7.45 -3.51 -10.89
C ILE A 172 7.14 -3.58 -9.39
N ALA A 173 6.78 -4.78 -8.93
CA ALA A 173 6.57 -5.05 -7.51
C ALA A 173 7.85 -5.59 -6.90
N ASN A 174 8.36 -4.90 -5.89
CA ASN A 174 9.55 -5.30 -5.15
C ASN A 174 9.20 -5.77 -3.73
N GLU A 175 10.04 -6.66 -3.22
CA GLU A 175 10.15 -6.98 -1.79
C GLU A 175 11.10 -5.98 -1.15
N ASP A 176 10.74 -5.50 0.03
CA ASP A 176 11.57 -4.63 0.84
C ASP A 176 11.85 -5.35 2.17
N ASP A 177 13.08 -5.85 2.32
CA ASP A 177 13.52 -6.61 3.48
C ASP A 177 13.56 -5.76 4.77
N ALA A 178 13.45 -4.43 4.66
CA ALA A 178 13.34 -3.54 5.81
C ALA A 178 11.91 -3.49 6.40
N LEU A 179 10.92 -4.09 5.73
CA LEU A 179 9.55 -4.11 6.21
C LEU A 179 9.39 -4.98 7.47
N PRO A 180 8.51 -4.60 8.41
CA PRO A 180 8.21 -5.42 9.58
C PRO A 180 7.50 -6.70 9.16
N TYR A 181 7.55 -7.74 10.01
CA TYR A 181 6.71 -8.93 9.84
C TYR A 181 5.30 -8.72 10.40
N MET A 182 5.14 -7.82 11.39
CA MET A 182 3.84 -7.43 11.91
C MET A 182 3.84 -6.02 12.51
N VAL A 183 2.66 -5.40 12.55
CA VAL A 183 2.40 -4.17 13.32
C VAL A 183 1.29 -4.45 14.33
N ASN A 184 1.54 -4.13 15.62
CA ASN A 184 0.54 -4.16 16.67
C ASN A 184 0.06 -2.73 16.98
N ILE A 185 -1.23 -2.56 17.21
CA ILE A 185 -1.87 -1.28 17.53
C ILE A 185 -2.68 -1.46 18.80
N GLU A 186 -2.32 -0.73 19.88
CA GLU A 186 -3.15 -0.65 21.08
C GLU A 186 -4.36 0.26 20.82
N ASN A 187 -5.56 -0.31 20.80
CA ASN A 187 -6.80 0.39 20.42
C ASN A 187 -7.37 1.24 21.56
N ARG A 188 -6.63 2.27 21.99
CA ARG A 188 -7.02 3.24 23.01
C ARG A 188 -6.33 4.58 22.75
N PRO A 189 -6.85 5.72 23.21
CA PRO A 189 -6.14 6.99 23.12
C PRO A 189 -4.73 6.90 23.71
N GLY A 190 -3.73 7.40 22.98
CA GLY A 190 -2.30 7.32 23.33
C GLY A 190 -1.66 5.94 23.18
N GLY A 191 -2.44 4.92 22.78
CA GLY A 191 -1.99 3.55 22.57
C GLY A 191 -0.87 3.46 21.54
N ARG A 192 0.08 2.55 21.76
CA ARG A 192 1.27 2.40 20.92
C ARG A 192 0.95 1.71 19.59
N VAL A 193 1.59 2.18 18.53
CA VAL A 193 1.67 1.50 17.22
C VAL A 193 3.10 1.00 17.06
N ILE A 194 3.30 -0.32 17.13
CA ILE A 194 4.61 -0.94 17.19
C ILE A 194 4.81 -1.84 15.97
N ALA A 195 5.82 -1.54 15.15
CA ALA A 195 6.34 -2.44 14.14
C ALA A 195 7.31 -3.43 14.77
N TRP A 196 7.25 -4.67 14.32
CA TRP A 196 8.19 -5.71 14.71
C TRP A 196 8.92 -6.24 13.47
N SER A 197 10.24 -6.19 13.51
CA SER A 197 11.15 -6.61 12.44
C SER A 197 12.26 -7.51 13.01
N ARG A 198 13.14 -8.02 12.14
CA ARG A 198 14.29 -8.82 12.59
C ARG A 198 15.21 -8.07 13.55
N GLY A 199 15.31 -6.74 13.41
CA GLY A 199 16.13 -5.87 14.25
C GLY A 199 15.51 -5.52 15.61
N GLY A 200 14.30 -6.01 15.92
CA GLY A 200 13.58 -5.69 17.15
C GLY A 200 12.24 -4.99 16.87
N TYR A 201 11.86 -4.06 17.75
CA TYR A 201 10.62 -3.31 17.60
C TYR A 201 10.86 -1.81 17.44
N GLU A 202 9.98 -1.15 16.70
CA GLU A 202 9.99 0.29 16.48
C GLU A 202 8.63 0.88 16.86
N LEU A 203 8.64 2.00 17.58
CA LEU A 203 7.43 2.78 17.82
C LEU A 203 7.15 3.66 16.60
N LEU A 204 6.21 3.24 15.76
CA LEU A 204 5.80 4.01 14.58
C LEU A 204 4.95 5.24 14.95
N GLY A 205 4.15 5.11 16.01
CA GLY A 205 3.13 6.11 16.29
C GLY A 205 2.27 5.84 17.50
N ARG A 206 1.24 6.68 17.64
CA ARG A 206 0.25 6.60 18.70
C ARG A 206 -1.15 6.71 18.14
N VAL A 207 -2.07 5.96 18.74
CA VAL A 207 -3.50 6.07 18.45
C VAL A 207 -4.01 7.39 19.01
N ILE A 208 -4.52 8.25 18.14
CA ILE A 208 -5.22 9.49 18.50
C ILE A 208 -6.68 9.16 18.77
N ARG A 209 -7.30 8.39 17.87
CA ARG A 209 -8.71 8.02 17.95
C ARG A 209 -8.86 6.51 17.82
N PRO A 210 -9.41 5.82 18.83
CA PRO A 210 -9.59 4.38 18.77
C PRO A 210 -10.76 3.98 17.85
N LEU A 211 -10.67 2.77 17.34
CA LEU A 211 -11.72 2.06 16.63
C LEU A 211 -12.80 1.58 17.60
N GLY A 212 -14.07 1.72 17.23
CA GLY A 212 -15.19 1.19 18.00
C GLY A 212 -16.29 0.53 17.17
N GLY A 213 -16.31 0.76 15.86
CA GLY A 213 -17.39 0.30 14.99
C GLY A 213 -16.95 0.02 13.56
N THR A 214 -17.94 -0.24 12.71
CA THR A 214 -17.77 -0.50 11.28
C THR A 214 -18.57 0.48 10.44
N GLY A 215 -18.16 0.66 9.19
CA GLY A 215 -18.84 1.47 8.18
C GLY A 215 -19.10 0.70 6.89
N ARG A 216 -19.84 1.34 5.98
CA ARG A 216 -20.14 0.80 4.64
C ARG A 216 -19.06 1.20 3.64
N PHE A 217 -17.98 0.42 3.59
CA PHE A 217 -16.89 0.62 2.64
C PHE A 217 -17.07 -0.34 1.46
N GLU A 218 -17.64 0.12 0.35
CA GLU A 218 -18.13 -0.74 -0.76
C GLU A 218 -17.10 -1.75 -1.29
N GLY A 219 -15.81 -1.40 -1.31
CA GLY A 219 -14.76 -2.33 -1.74
C GLY A 219 -14.62 -3.58 -0.86
N THR A 220 -15.14 -3.58 0.37
CA THR A 220 -15.18 -4.76 1.26
C THR A 220 -16.02 -5.91 0.68
N LEU A 221 -16.95 -5.61 -0.24
CA LEU A 221 -17.73 -6.60 -1.00
C LEU A 221 -16.84 -7.67 -1.66
N PHE A 222 -15.63 -7.30 -2.06
CA PHE A 222 -14.71 -8.18 -2.79
C PHE A 222 -13.64 -8.80 -1.89
N GLN A 223 -13.78 -8.74 -0.56
CA GLN A 223 -12.76 -9.23 0.36
C GLN A 223 -13.37 -9.98 1.55
N ARG A 224 -12.62 -10.94 2.09
CA ARG A 224 -13.03 -11.74 3.26
C ARG A 224 -12.77 -11.02 4.57
N THR A 225 -13.43 -11.50 5.63
CA THR A 225 -13.23 -11.04 7.01
C THR A 225 -11.75 -11.10 7.41
N GLY A 226 -11.26 -10.02 8.02
CA GLY A 226 -9.88 -9.94 8.53
C GLY A 226 -8.81 -9.77 7.45
N ALA A 227 -9.19 -9.42 6.23
CA ALA A 227 -8.25 -9.10 5.16
C ALA A 227 -8.25 -7.60 4.83
N ILE A 228 -7.10 -7.11 4.38
CA ILE A 228 -6.95 -5.78 3.83
C ILE A 228 -7.63 -5.79 2.46
N ARG A 229 -8.51 -4.82 2.21
CA ARG A 229 -9.15 -4.64 0.90
C ARG A 229 -8.53 -3.51 0.11
N ALA A 230 -7.90 -2.56 0.79
CA ALA A 230 -7.14 -1.48 0.16
C ALA A 230 -6.01 -0.99 1.07
N ASN A 231 -4.88 -0.67 0.45
CA ASN A 231 -3.88 0.22 1.01
C ASN A 231 -3.67 1.38 0.04
N HIS A 232 -3.65 2.61 0.56
CA HIS A 232 -3.16 3.76 -0.16
C HIS A 232 -2.47 4.73 0.79
N SER A 233 -1.89 5.81 0.27
CA SER A 233 -1.12 6.78 1.04
C SER A 233 -1.84 7.44 2.23
N GLY A 234 -3.14 7.21 2.41
CA GLY A 234 -3.91 7.77 3.52
C GLY A 234 -4.83 6.80 4.24
N VAL A 235 -4.91 5.52 3.83
CA VAL A 235 -5.84 4.57 4.42
C VAL A 235 -5.31 3.14 4.27
N ILE A 236 -5.49 2.35 5.33
CA ILE A 236 -5.58 0.89 5.26
C ILE A 236 -7.03 0.53 5.55
N ASP A 237 -7.70 -0.13 4.62
CA ASP A 237 -9.12 -0.52 4.73
C ASP A 237 -9.22 -2.04 4.94
N VAL A 238 -9.91 -2.44 6.01
CA VAL A 238 -10.00 -3.83 6.48
C VAL A 238 -11.44 -4.29 6.46
N SER A 239 -11.70 -5.44 5.84
CA SER A 239 -13.04 -6.05 5.82
C SER A 239 -13.36 -6.75 7.13
N THR A 240 -14.57 -6.53 7.64
CA THR A 240 -15.19 -7.23 8.77
C THR A 240 -16.31 -8.16 8.32
N THR A 241 -16.41 -8.44 7.02
CA THR A 241 -17.49 -9.27 6.46
C THR A 241 -16.94 -10.31 5.50
N PRO A 242 -17.66 -11.43 5.30
CA PRO A 242 -17.32 -12.36 4.24
C PRO A 242 -17.51 -11.69 2.86
N ARG A 243 -16.79 -12.21 1.85
CA ARG A 243 -16.93 -11.75 0.45
C ARG A 243 -18.41 -11.82 0.04
N GLY A 244 -18.88 -10.78 -0.65
CA GLY A 244 -20.29 -10.60 -1.02
C GLY A 244 -21.10 -9.75 -0.05
N LYS A 245 -20.50 -9.28 1.07
CA LYS A 245 -21.12 -8.35 2.01
C LYS A 245 -20.25 -7.11 2.23
N THR A 246 -20.87 -6.03 2.68
CA THR A 246 -20.20 -4.74 2.84
C THR A 246 -20.11 -4.37 4.31
N GLY A 247 -18.90 -4.38 4.85
CA GLY A 247 -18.63 -3.95 6.23
C GLY A 247 -17.13 -3.97 6.49
N GLY A 248 -16.63 -2.90 7.10
CA GLY A 248 -15.22 -2.79 7.44
C GLY A 248 -14.90 -1.58 8.29
N PHE A 249 -13.61 -1.36 8.51
CA PHE A 249 -13.07 -0.17 9.15
C PHE A 249 -11.80 0.29 8.45
N GLN A 250 -11.38 1.52 8.76
CA GLN A 250 -10.20 2.12 8.17
C GLN A 250 -9.22 2.56 9.26
N ILE A 251 -7.93 2.31 9.02
CA ILE A 251 -6.82 2.90 9.76
C ILE A 251 -6.27 4.03 8.92
N ILE A 252 -6.18 5.23 9.48
CA ILE A 252 -5.79 6.42 8.72
C ILE A 252 -4.73 7.24 9.47
N PRO A 253 -3.80 7.91 8.76
CA PRO A 253 -2.89 8.84 9.39
C PRO A 253 -3.63 10.12 9.76
N TRP A 254 -3.19 10.74 10.84
CA TRP A 254 -3.74 11.99 11.36
C TRP A 254 -3.76 13.12 10.32
N ASP A 255 -2.78 13.19 9.42
CA ASP A 255 -2.71 14.14 8.32
C ASP A 255 -3.94 14.02 7.40
N HIS A 256 -4.42 12.79 7.17
CA HIS A 256 -5.61 12.56 6.35
C HIS A 256 -6.88 12.97 7.07
N ALA A 257 -6.98 12.64 8.36
CA ALA A 257 -8.07 13.07 9.21
C ALA A 257 -8.22 14.60 9.28
N LEU A 258 -7.11 15.34 9.21
CA LEU A 258 -7.09 16.81 9.35
C LEU A 258 -7.19 17.56 8.01
N LYS A 259 -6.44 17.13 6.99
CA LYS A 259 -6.23 17.92 5.76
C LYS A 259 -7.26 17.64 4.66
N SER A 260 -8.07 16.58 4.81
CA SER A 260 -8.87 16.04 3.70
C SER A 260 -10.36 16.30 3.93
N LYS A 261 -11.02 16.95 2.96
CA LYS A 261 -12.45 17.30 3.06
C LYS A 261 -13.33 16.05 3.15
N GLU A 262 -12.92 14.97 2.48
CA GLU A 262 -13.58 13.67 2.53
C GLU A 262 -13.56 13.02 3.92
N MET A 263 -12.67 13.47 4.83
CA MET A 263 -12.50 12.92 6.17
C MET A 263 -13.17 13.72 7.27
N GLN A 264 -13.99 14.72 6.97
CA GLN A 264 -14.63 15.58 7.99
C GLN A 264 -15.40 14.80 9.08
N ASN A 265 -16.03 13.69 8.71
CA ASN A 265 -16.82 12.87 9.64
C ASN A 265 -15.98 11.95 10.54
N VAL A 266 -14.65 11.86 10.33
CA VAL A 266 -13.77 10.94 11.07
C VAL A 266 -13.88 11.11 12.58
N TRP A 267 -14.06 12.34 13.06
CA TRP A 267 -14.08 12.66 14.48
C TRP A 267 -15.38 12.22 15.16
N ASN A 268 -16.49 12.15 14.40
CA ASN A 268 -17.83 11.88 14.92
C ASN A 268 -18.29 10.43 14.72
N MET A 269 -17.44 9.56 14.19
CA MET A 269 -17.82 8.23 13.73
C MET A 269 -16.77 7.19 14.13
N THR A 270 -17.19 5.97 14.46
CA THR A 270 -16.35 4.99 15.17
C THR A 270 -15.63 3.97 14.29
N GLN A 271 -15.84 4.01 12.97
CA GLN A 271 -15.21 3.11 11.99
C GLN A 271 -13.82 3.54 11.51
N TRP A 272 -13.27 4.60 12.09
CA TRP A 272 -11.93 5.09 11.78
C TRP A 272 -11.03 5.03 13.02
N LEU A 273 -9.92 4.31 12.88
CA LEU A 273 -8.78 4.36 13.79
C LEU A 273 -7.80 5.41 13.25
N VAL A 274 -7.54 6.45 14.04
CA VAL A 274 -6.62 7.53 13.64
C VAL A 274 -5.30 7.36 14.37
N ILE A 275 -4.20 7.33 13.61
CA ILE A 275 -2.84 7.24 14.15
C ILE A 275 -2.03 8.49 13.82
N GLY A 276 -1.28 8.98 14.79
CA GLY A 276 -0.28 10.04 14.64
C GLY A 276 1.14 9.49 14.75
N PRO A 277 2.14 10.23 14.23
CA PRO A 277 3.55 9.86 14.33
C PRO A 277 4.02 9.83 15.79
N ALA A 278 5.08 9.05 16.07
CA ALA A 278 5.60 8.91 17.42
C ALA A 278 6.12 10.24 18.01
N ASP A 279 6.64 11.11 17.16
CA ASP A 279 7.16 12.44 17.50
C ASP A 279 6.06 13.52 17.61
N GLY A 280 4.82 13.19 17.25
CA GLY A 280 3.68 14.10 17.23
C GLY A 280 3.78 15.25 16.21
N LYS A 281 4.71 15.20 15.24
CA LYS A 281 4.98 16.30 14.30
C LYS A 281 5.11 15.84 12.85
N SER A 282 5.74 14.70 12.61
CA SER A 282 6.04 14.24 11.26
C SER A 282 4.80 13.87 10.46
N MET A 283 4.90 13.96 9.14
CA MET A 283 3.87 13.43 8.27
C MET A 283 3.89 11.90 8.31
N MET A 284 2.72 11.29 8.45
CA MET A 284 2.56 9.83 8.43
C MET A 284 1.90 9.33 7.14
N GLY A 285 1.09 10.17 6.48
CA GLY A 285 0.54 9.83 5.16
C GLY A 285 1.64 9.61 4.13
N GLY A 286 1.54 8.54 3.33
CA GLY A 286 2.51 8.22 2.29
C GLY A 286 3.86 7.70 2.79
N THR A 287 3.99 7.36 4.07
CA THR A 287 5.24 6.84 4.63
C THR A 287 5.16 5.34 4.93
N PRO A 288 6.26 4.59 4.76
CA PRO A 288 6.34 3.21 5.18
C PRO A 288 6.36 3.12 6.73
N PRO A 289 5.96 1.97 7.30
CA PRO A 289 5.49 0.79 6.59
C PRO A 289 3.96 0.78 6.38
N LEU A 290 3.20 1.67 7.02
CA LEU A 290 1.73 1.57 7.05
C LEU A 290 1.04 2.14 5.80
N PHE A 291 1.47 3.32 5.33
CA PHE A 291 0.82 4.04 4.23
C PHE A 291 1.68 4.09 2.95
N LYS A 292 2.71 3.24 2.88
CA LYS A 292 3.54 2.99 1.71
C LYS A 292 4.25 1.65 1.88
N LYS A 293 4.44 0.93 0.76
CA LYS A 293 5.09 -0.39 0.67
C LYS A 293 4.36 -1.51 1.42
N GLY A 294 4.76 -2.75 1.10
CA GLY A 294 4.42 -3.96 1.84
C GLY A 294 2.99 -4.47 1.71
N LEU A 295 2.03 -3.74 2.28
CA LEU A 295 0.65 -4.20 2.43
C LEU A 295 -0.08 -4.32 1.09
N VAL A 296 -0.72 -5.46 0.87
CA VAL A 296 -1.54 -5.77 -0.31
C VAL A 296 -2.81 -6.50 0.10
N SER A 297 -3.81 -6.55 -0.78
CA SER A 297 -5.04 -7.30 -0.54
C SER A 297 -4.80 -8.80 -0.39
N GLY A 298 -3.88 -9.32 -1.20
CA GLY A 298 -3.46 -10.73 -1.19
C GLY A 298 -4.41 -11.66 -1.94
N PRO A 299 -4.06 -12.95 -2.06
CA PRO A 299 -4.81 -13.93 -2.85
C PRO A 299 -6.22 -14.21 -2.30
N ALA A 300 -7.18 -14.38 -3.22
CA ALA A 300 -8.50 -14.90 -2.92
C ALA A 300 -8.46 -16.41 -2.63
N THR A 301 -9.60 -16.96 -2.18
CA THR A 301 -9.73 -18.40 -1.94
C THR A 301 -9.53 -19.17 -3.25
N GLY A 302 -8.60 -20.13 -3.26
CA GLY A 302 -8.31 -21.00 -4.40
C GLY A 302 -7.20 -20.50 -5.33
N GLU A 303 -6.78 -19.24 -5.20
CA GLU A 303 -5.66 -18.72 -5.98
C GLU A 303 -4.33 -19.30 -5.50
N LYS A 304 -3.44 -19.59 -6.46
CA LYS A 304 -2.07 -20.06 -6.20
C LYS A 304 -1.08 -19.16 -6.90
N LEU A 305 -0.06 -18.73 -6.18
CA LEU A 305 1.08 -18.02 -6.72
C LEU A 305 2.14 -19.04 -7.20
N TRP A 306 3.41 -18.66 -7.23
CA TRP A 306 4.50 -19.51 -7.71
C TRP A 306 4.89 -20.61 -6.73
N ASP A 307 4.65 -20.42 -5.43
CA ASP A 307 4.84 -21.43 -4.40
C ASP A 307 3.84 -21.27 -3.22
N SER A 308 3.89 -22.19 -2.27
CA SER A 308 3.04 -22.16 -1.07
C SER A 308 3.34 -20.96 -0.18
N TRP A 309 4.60 -20.56 -0.02
CA TRP A 309 4.98 -19.44 0.85
C TRP A 309 4.44 -18.12 0.34
N SER A 310 4.47 -17.90 -0.96
CA SER A 310 3.93 -16.71 -1.61
C SER A 310 2.42 -16.74 -1.58
N THR A 311 1.80 -17.91 -1.81
CA THR A 311 0.34 -18.07 -1.75
C THR A 311 -0.22 -17.77 -0.35
N TYR A 312 0.39 -18.31 0.70
CA TYR A 312 -0.06 -18.10 2.07
C TYR A 312 0.48 -16.81 2.69
N GLY A 313 1.74 -16.48 2.43
CA GLY A 313 2.44 -15.35 3.03
C GLY A 313 1.99 -14.00 2.48
N ARG A 314 1.57 -13.91 1.21
CA ARG A 314 0.98 -12.67 0.67
C ARG A 314 -0.49 -12.47 1.06
N LYS A 315 -1.12 -13.46 1.67
CA LYS A 315 -2.51 -13.37 2.10
C LYS A 315 -2.62 -12.42 3.29
N SER A 316 -3.27 -11.27 3.08
CA SER A 316 -3.40 -10.26 4.14
C SER A 316 -4.11 -10.81 5.38
N LEU A 317 -3.63 -10.45 6.57
CA LEU A 317 -4.20 -10.94 7.81
C LEU A 317 -4.19 -9.86 8.89
N VAL A 318 -5.39 -9.54 9.38
CA VAL A 318 -5.62 -8.68 10.53
C VAL A 318 -6.31 -9.50 11.62
N LEU A 319 -5.69 -9.51 12.80
CA LEU A 319 -6.22 -10.13 14.01
C LEU A 319 -6.58 -9.06 15.03
N ALA A 320 -7.42 -9.42 16.01
CA ALA A 320 -7.73 -8.59 17.16
C ALA A 320 -7.59 -9.35 18.47
N ARG A 321 -7.33 -8.60 19.54
CA ARG A 321 -7.64 -9.02 20.91
C ARG A 321 -8.92 -8.35 21.35
N TYR A 322 -9.79 -9.14 21.96
CA TYR A 322 -11.00 -8.66 22.61
C TYR A 322 -10.80 -8.70 24.12
N ASP A 323 -11.08 -7.59 24.79
CA ASP A 323 -11.06 -7.47 26.25
C ASP A 323 -9.75 -7.99 26.88
N ASN A 324 -8.61 -7.66 26.25
CA ASN A 324 -7.25 -8.11 26.62
C ASN A 324 -7.05 -9.64 26.59
N GLY A 325 -7.90 -10.37 25.88
CA GLY A 325 -7.82 -11.81 25.68
C GLY A 325 -6.73 -12.24 24.67
N LYS A 326 -6.89 -13.47 24.17
CA LYS A 326 -5.99 -14.05 23.15
C LYS A 326 -6.21 -13.39 21.79
N TRP A 327 -5.19 -13.48 20.92
CA TRP A 327 -5.34 -13.09 19.52
C TRP A 327 -6.36 -14.00 18.82
N GLN A 328 -7.32 -13.37 18.13
CA GLN A 328 -8.41 -14.04 17.44
C GLN A 328 -8.61 -13.40 16.06
N ARG A 329 -9.29 -14.12 15.17
CA ARG A 329 -9.79 -13.52 13.92
C ARG A 329 -10.80 -12.43 14.25
N LEU A 330 -10.90 -11.41 13.38
CA LEU A 330 -11.93 -10.41 13.51
C LEU A 330 -13.32 -11.06 13.49
N LYS A 331 -14.19 -10.61 14.42
CA LYS A 331 -15.62 -10.93 14.42
C LYS A 331 -16.28 -10.33 13.18
N GLU A 332 -17.27 -11.03 12.66
CA GLU A 332 -18.05 -10.55 11.52
C GLU A 332 -19.04 -9.48 11.97
N VAL A 333 -19.00 -8.33 11.29
CA VAL A 333 -19.91 -7.20 11.53
C VAL A 333 -20.24 -6.59 10.18
N ASP A 334 -21.51 -6.68 9.80
CA ASP A 334 -22.04 -6.19 8.52
C ASP A 334 -22.49 -4.73 8.61
N GLY A 335 -22.31 -4.00 7.52
CA GLY A 335 -22.74 -2.62 7.37
C GLY A 335 -22.11 -1.66 8.39
N ARG A 336 -22.87 -0.60 8.69
CA ARG A 336 -22.50 0.37 9.71
C ARG A 336 -22.99 -0.11 11.08
N SER A 337 -22.08 -0.22 12.03
CA SER A 337 -22.40 -0.50 13.42
C SER A 337 -21.45 0.27 14.33
N ASP A 338 -21.96 1.31 14.99
CA ASP A 338 -21.11 2.25 15.73
C ASP A 338 -20.43 1.60 16.96
N ASN A 339 -20.95 0.48 17.44
CA ASN A 339 -20.39 -0.31 18.53
C ASN A 339 -19.98 -1.73 18.12
N GLY A 340 -19.99 -2.04 16.81
CA GLY A 340 -19.79 -3.41 16.32
C GLY A 340 -18.42 -4.01 16.67
N LEU A 341 -17.43 -3.15 16.92
CA LEU A 341 -16.07 -3.55 17.29
C LEU A 341 -15.71 -3.14 18.72
N LYS A 342 -16.72 -2.79 19.55
CA LYS A 342 -16.53 -2.53 20.96
C LYS A 342 -15.93 -3.77 21.63
N GLY A 343 -14.89 -3.57 22.43
CA GLY A 343 -14.12 -4.63 23.07
C GLY A 343 -12.81 -4.97 22.36
N ILE A 344 -12.55 -4.50 21.12
CA ILE A 344 -11.21 -4.61 20.55
C ILE A 344 -10.23 -3.77 21.39
N THR A 345 -9.26 -4.41 22.03
CA THR A 345 -8.21 -3.73 22.80
C THR A 345 -6.91 -3.62 22.03
N GLU A 346 -6.64 -4.52 21.09
CA GLU A 346 -5.47 -4.47 20.21
C GLU A 346 -5.79 -5.01 18.82
N LEU A 347 -5.12 -4.48 17.80
CA LEU A 347 -5.09 -5.01 16.44
C LEU A 347 -3.68 -5.49 16.10
N ARG A 348 -3.58 -6.51 15.26
CA ARG A 348 -2.32 -6.97 14.65
C ARG A 348 -2.48 -7.11 13.16
N ILE A 349 -1.61 -6.46 12.40
CA ILE A 349 -1.52 -6.58 10.95
C ILE A 349 -0.27 -7.37 10.63
N TYR A 350 -0.39 -8.49 9.93
CA TYR A 350 0.76 -9.22 9.38
C TYR A 350 1.13 -8.66 8.01
N TYR A 351 2.43 -8.48 7.79
CA TYR A 351 2.94 -8.04 6.51
C TYR A 351 3.08 -9.22 5.55
N PRO A 352 2.77 -9.00 4.26
CA PRO A 352 3.03 -9.97 3.21
C PRO A 352 4.49 -10.43 3.18
N PHE A 353 4.70 -11.74 3.03
CA PHE A 353 6.01 -12.34 2.82
C PHE A 353 5.96 -13.38 1.70
N THR A 354 7.11 -13.66 1.08
CA THR A 354 7.21 -14.63 -0.02
C THR A 354 8.19 -15.77 0.22
N LYS A 355 8.91 -15.73 1.35
CA LYS A 355 9.89 -16.73 1.76
C LYS A 355 9.58 -17.20 3.16
N GLU A 356 10.07 -18.39 3.48
CA GLU A 356 10.05 -18.86 4.87
C GLU A 356 10.72 -17.83 5.78
N ILE A 357 10.06 -17.48 6.88
CA ILE A 357 10.62 -16.61 7.91
C ILE A 357 11.64 -17.45 8.67
N GLN A 358 12.89 -17.50 8.17
CA GLN A 358 13.99 -18.11 8.89
C GLN A 358 14.20 -17.38 10.22
N LYS A 359 14.32 -18.16 11.30
CA LYS A 359 14.47 -17.71 12.69
C LYS A 359 15.74 -16.90 12.90
#